data_AF-A0A3A9K7Z2-F1
#
_entry.id   AF-A0A3A9K7Z2-F1
#
_cell.length_a   1.000
_cell.length_b   1.000
_cell.length_c   1.000
_cell.angle_alpha   90.00
_cell.angle_beta   90.00
_cell.angle_gamma   90.00
#
_symmetry.space_group_name_H-M   'P 1'
#
loop_
_entity.id
_entity.type
_entity.pdbx_description
1 polymer ?
#
loop_
_entity_poly.entity_id
_entity_poly.type
_entity_poly.pdbx_seq_one_letter_code
_entity_poly.pdbx_strand_id
1 'polypeptide(L)'
;MNYAKKMLIYALIQTAAGIILLLATIFFHFSDGFKEGVLSGIAGGLVSTGILGIVACLRLIKNPARAMEVEIAKDEERTLFLKAKANSATYSVTLYIEGIGILAAGLAGFREASMTLAVLTLVQLVFNMGFAYYYGQKY
;
A
#
# COMPACT_ATOMS: atom_id res chain seq x y z
N MET A 1 -11.78 10.15 -18.84
CA MET A 1 -11.00 8.90 -18.66
C MET A 1 -9.56 9.15 -18.16
N ASN A 2 -9.27 10.31 -17.54
CA ASN A 2 -7.89 10.67 -17.21
C ASN A 2 -7.43 10.04 -15.88
N TYR A 3 -8.37 9.77 -14.98
CA TYR A 3 -8.13 9.20 -13.67
C TYR A 3 -7.61 7.75 -13.72
N ALA A 4 -8.32 6.85 -14.43
CA ALA A 4 -7.93 5.45 -14.55
C ALA A 4 -6.56 5.27 -15.25
N LYS A 5 -6.25 6.12 -16.23
CA LYS A 5 -4.94 6.12 -16.91
C LYS A 5 -3.81 6.56 -15.97
N LYS A 6 -4.02 7.60 -15.16
CA LYS A 6 -3.05 8.02 -14.13
C LYS A 6 -2.81 6.92 -13.10
N MET A 7 -3.88 6.30 -12.60
CA MET A 7 -3.79 5.20 -11.63
C MET A 7 -3.05 3.99 -12.20
N LEU A 8 -3.26 3.68 -13.49
CA LEU A 8 -2.53 2.64 -14.19
C LEU A 8 -1.02 2.94 -14.26
N ILE A 9 -0.63 4.19 -14.54
CA ILE A 9 0.79 4.59 -14.55
C ILE A 9 1.42 4.39 -13.17
N TYR A 10 0.74 4.80 -12.09
CA TYR A 10 1.24 4.57 -10.74
C TYR A 10 1.43 3.08 -10.44
N ALA A 11 0.46 2.24 -10.81
CA ALA A 11 0.55 0.80 -10.63
C ALA A 11 1.70 0.18 -11.44
N LEU A 12 1.96 0.67 -12.66
CA LEU A 12 3.09 0.25 -13.49
C LEU A 12 4.43 0.65 -12.86
N ILE A 13 4.57 1.89 -12.38
CA ILE A 13 5.79 2.37 -11.71
C ILE A 13 6.06 1.54 -10.46
N GLN A 14 5.04 1.31 -9.64
CA GLN A 14 5.13 0.49 -8.44
C GLN A 14 5.56 -0.95 -8.76
N THR A 15 4.97 -1.56 -9.80
CA THR A 15 5.34 -2.91 -10.24
C THR A 15 6.78 -2.95 -10.75
N ALA A 16 7.19 -1.95 -11.55
CA ALA A 16 8.56 -1.87 -12.07
C ALA A 16 9.59 -1.71 -10.94
N ALA A 17 9.33 -0.85 -9.96
CA ALA A 17 10.17 -0.70 -8.78
C ALA A 17 10.29 -2.02 -8.00
N GLY A 18 9.17 -2.72 -7.82
CA GLY A 18 9.15 -4.05 -7.18
C GLY A 18 9.98 -5.08 -7.94
N ILE A 19 9.87 -5.14 -9.28
CA ILE A 19 10.67 -6.04 -10.12
C ILE A 19 12.16 -5.72 -10.02
N ILE A 20 12.54 -4.44 -10.07
CA ILE A 20 13.95 -4.02 -9.93
C ILE A 20 14.52 -4.47 -8.59
N LEU A 21 13.77 -4.29 -7.49
CA LEU A 21 14.15 -4.75 -6.16
C LEU A 21 14.28 -6.28 -6.09
N LEU A 22 13.36 -7.02 -6.73
CA LEU A 22 13.39 -8.48 -6.77
C LEU A 22 14.60 -9.00 -7.57
N LEU A 23 14.91 -8.38 -8.70
CA LEU A 23 16.12 -8.69 -9.46
C LEU A 23 17.37 -8.34 -8.64
N ALA A 24 17.37 -7.22 -7.91
CA ALA A 24 18.48 -6.85 -7.04
C ALA A 24 18.72 -7.90 -5.95
N THR A 25 17.67 -8.49 -5.35
CA THR A 25 17.83 -9.59 -4.39
C THR A 25 18.40 -10.87 -5.00
N ILE A 26 18.12 -11.15 -6.28
CA ILE A 26 18.62 -12.36 -6.95
C ILE A 26 20.08 -12.19 -7.38
N PHE A 27 20.45 -11.01 -7.89
CA PHE A 27 21.77 -10.77 -8.47
C PHE A 27 22.80 -10.26 -7.45
N PHE A 28 22.37 -9.50 -6.44
CA PHE A 28 23.23 -9.06 -5.35
C PHE A 28 22.99 -9.97 -4.16
N HIS A 29 23.85 -10.98 -3.97
CA HIS A 29 23.84 -11.78 -2.75
C HIS A 29 24.20 -10.86 -1.57
N PHE A 30 23.21 -10.54 -0.75
CA PHE A 30 23.42 -9.80 0.48
C PHE A 30 23.97 -10.78 1.53
N SER A 31 25.13 -10.47 2.12
CA SER A 31 25.82 -11.32 3.09
C SER A 31 24.98 -11.65 4.35
N ASP A 32 23.87 -10.94 4.58
CA ASP A 32 22.92 -11.19 5.68
C ASP A 32 21.60 -11.70 5.11
N GLY A 33 21.28 -12.98 5.32
CA GLY A 33 20.02 -13.60 4.87
C GLY A 33 18.76 -12.91 5.42
N PHE A 34 18.85 -12.20 6.55
CA PHE A 34 17.77 -11.36 7.07
C PHE A 34 17.48 -10.16 6.16
N LYS A 35 18.51 -9.47 5.65
CA LYS A 35 18.35 -8.32 4.76
C LYS A 35 17.74 -8.74 3.43
N GLU A 36 18.15 -9.90 2.92
CA GLU A 36 17.60 -10.50 1.71
C GLU A 36 16.11 -10.88 1.89
N GLY A 37 15.75 -11.47 3.03
CA GLY A 37 14.35 -11.78 3.38
C GLY A 37 13.45 -10.55 3.47
N VAL A 38 13.93 -9.46 4.09
CA VAL A 38 13.18 -8.21 4.18
C VAL A 38 13.02 -7.55 2.80
N LEU A 39 14.10 -7.46 2.02
CA LEU A 39 14.07 -6.88 0.67
C LEU A 39 13.15 -7.66 -0.27
N SER A 40 13.22 -9.00 -0.25
CA SER A 40 12.36 -9.86 -1.07
C SER A 40 10.89 -9.77 -0.65
N GLY A 41 10.61 -9.64 0.65
CA GLY A 41 9.27 -9.36 1.17
C GLY A 41 8.69 -8.04 0.66
N ILE A 42 9.48 -6.95 0.73
CA ILE A 42 9.09 -5.64 0.20
C ILE A 42 8.87 -5.71 -1.32
N ALA A 43 9.79 -6.35 -2.05
CA ALA A 43 9.69 -6.53 -3.49
C ALA A 43 8.41 -7.30 -3.87
N GLY A 44 8.13 -8.42 -3.20
CA GLY A 44 6.93 -9.22 -3.40
C GLY A 44 5.64 -8.44 -3.11
N GLY A 45 5.64 -7.62 -2.06
CA GLY A 45 4.53 -6.72 -1.74
C GLY A 45 4.27 -5.69 -2.84
N LEU A 46 5.31 -5.02 -3.33
CA LEU A 46 5.21 -4.03 -4.41
C LEU A 46 4.72 -4.66 -5.72
N VAL A 47 5.25 -5.82 -6.10
CA VAL A 47 4.85 -6.52 -7.33
C VAL A 47 3.40 -7.00 -7.24
N SER A 48 3.02 -7.66 -6.16
CA SER A 48 1.66 -8.21 -6.01
C SER A 48 0.58 -7.12 -6.01
N THR A 49 0.78 -6.07 -5.21
CA THR A 49 -0.15 -4.93 -5.15
C THR A 49 -0.18 -4.14 -6.47
N GLY A 50 0.98 -3.97 -7.13
CA GLY A 50 1.09 -3.35 -8.43
C GLY A 50 0.33 -4.11 -9.54
N ILE A 51 0.49 -5.43 -9.60
CA ILE A 51 -0.22 -6.29 -10.57
C ILE A 51 -1.74 -6.23 -10.34
N LEU A 52 -2.20 -6.33 -9.09
CA LEU A 52 -3.63 -6.22 -8.77
C LEU A 52 -4.18 -4.84 -9.19
N GLY A 53 -3.41 -3.78 -8.95
CA GLY A 53 -3.74 -2.42 -9.41
C GLY A 53 -3.85 -2.31 -10.93
N ILE A 54 -2.90 -2.91 -11.66
CA ILE A 54 -2.94 -2.96 -13.14
C ILE A 54 -4.20 -3.70 -13.62
N VAL A 55 -4.49 -4.89 -13.06
CA VAL A 55 -5.66 -5.67 -13.44
C VAL A 55 -6.96 -4.91 -13.17
N ALA A 56 -7.07 -4.26 -12.01
CA ALA A 56 -8.22 -3.43 -11.66
C ALA A 56 -8.39 -2.25 -12.64
N CYS A 57 -7.30 -1.54 -12.95
CA CYS A 57 -7.31 -0.42 -13.89
C CYS A 57 -7.66 -0.87 -15.31
N LEU A 58 -7.11 -1.99 -15.79
CA LEU A 58 -7.42 -2.53 -17.12
C LEU A 58 -8.87 -2.97 -17.22
N ARG A 59 -9.43 -3.61 -16.18
CA ARG A 59 -10.88 -3.94 -16.15
C ARG A 59 -11.75 -2.69 -16.19
N LEU A 60 -11.35 -1.63 -15.48
CA LEU A 60 -12.07 -0.35 -15.49
C LEU A 60 -11.99 0.33 -16.85
N ILE A 61 -10.80 0.38 -17.48
CA ILE A 61 -10.60 0.99 -18.81
C ILE A 61 -11.38 0.24 -19.89
N LYS A 62 -11.47 -1.10 -19.80
CA LYS A 62 -12.25 -1.92 -20.74
C LYS A 62 -13.76 -1.71 -20.63
N ASN A 63 -14.26 -1.12 -19.53
CA ASN A 63 -15.68 -0.83 -19.35
C ASN A 63 -15.91 0.70 -19.28
N PRO A 64 -16.17 1.36 -20.43
CA PRO A 64 -16.26 2.81 -20.50
C PRO A 64 -17.45 3.39 -19.71
N ALA A 65 -18.57 2.64 -19.61
CA ALA A 65 -19.73 3.06 -18.82
C ALA A 65 -19.38 3.15 -17.32
N ARG A 66 -18.76 2.11 -16.77
CA ARG A 66 -18.27 2.11 -15.38
C ARG A 66 -17.16 3.13 -15.14
N ALA A 67 -16.27 3.33 -16.11
CA ALA A 67 -15.21 4.33 -15.99
C ALA A 67 -15.76 5.75 -15.88
N MET A 68 -16.83 6.06 -16.63
CA MET A 68 -17.52 7.35 -16.58
C MET A 68 -18.26 7.54 -15.25
N GLU A 69 -18.97 6.51 -14.77
CA GLU A 69 -19.61 6.53 -13.44
C GLU A 69 -18.60 6.85 -12.32
N VAL A 70 -17.43 6.21 -12.35
CA VAL A 70 -16.36 6.45 -11.36
C VAL A 70 -15.78 7.86 -11.47
N GLU A 71 -15.71 8.43 -12.67
CA GLU A 71 -15.18 9.78 -12.89
C GLU A 71 -16.17 10.85 -12.41
N ILE A 72 -17.47 10.66 -12.64
CA ILE A 72 -18.54 11.55 -12.15
C ILE A 72 -18.69 11.43 -10.63
N ALA A 73 -18.76 10.20 -10.11
CA ALA A 73 -18.91 9.94 -8.67
C ALA A 73 -17.69 10.41 -7.85
N LYS A 74 -16.59 10.83 -8.48
CA LYS A 74 -15.42 11.34 -7.76
C LYS A 74 -15.70 12.64 -7.02
N ASP A 75 -16.54 13.50 -7.61
CA ASP A 75 -16.79 14.85 -7.10
C ASP A 75 -18.13 14.94 -6.33
N GLU A 76 -18.87 13.84 -6.24
CA GLU A 76 -20.08 13.76 -5.43
C GLU A 76 -19.77 13.64 -3.92
N GLU A 77 -20.40 14.50 -3.13
CA GLU A 77 -20.22 14.58 -1.67
C GLU A 77 -20.46 13.23 -0.97
N ARG A 78 -21.52 12.51 -1.36
CA ARG A 78 -21.83 11.18 -0.79
C ARG A 78 -20.73 10.16 -1.05
N THR A 79 -20.13 10.17 -2.24
CA THR A 79 -19.06 9.24 -2.59
C THR A 79 -17.76 9.62 -1.89
N LEU A 80 -17.48 10.91 -1.71
CA LEU A 80 -16.37 11.39 -0.89
C LEU A 80 -16.51 10.94 0.57
N PHE A 81 -17.71 11.06 1.15
CA PHE A 81 -17.99 10.57 2.51
C PHE A 81 -17.78 9.06 2.64
N LEU A 82 -18.29 8.27 1.69
CA LEU A 82 -18.09 6.82 1.68
C LEU A 82 -16.61 6.44 1.55
N LYS A 83 -15.84 7.14 0.71
CA LYS A 83 -14.39 6.95 0.59
C LYS A 83 -13.66 7.26 1.90
N ALA A 84 -14.02 8.36 2.56
CA ALA A 84 -13.42 8.71 3.86
C ALA A 84 -13.67 7.62 4.91
N LYS A 85 -14.91 7.12 5.00
CA LYS A 85 -15.28 6.03 5.91
C LYS A 85 -14.56 4.73 5.57
N ALA A 86 -14.46 4.39 4.28
CA ALA A 86 -13.75 3.19 3.83
C ALA A 86 -12.25 3.29 4.16
N ASN A 87 -11.62 4.44 3.93
CA ASN A 87 -10.22 4.67 4.27
C ASN A 87 -9.97 4.54 5.77
N SER A 88 -10.85 5.09 6.61
CA SER A 88 -10.75 4.96 8.07
C SER A 88 -10.90 3.51 8.53
N ALA A 89 -11.80 2.74 7.93
CA ALA A 89 -11.99 1.33 8.24
C ALA A 89 -10.78 0.49 7.81
N THR A 90 -10.27 0.71 6.59
CA THR A 90 -9.07 0.06 6.09
C THR A 90 -7.87 0.36 6.99
N TYR A 91 -7.65 1.62 7.37
CA TYR A 91 -6.57 2.00 8.28
C TYR A 91 -6.65 1.25 9.62
N SER A 92 -7.85 1.15 10.19
CA SER A 92 -8.07 0.43 11.46
C SER A 92 -7.74 -1.07 11.33
N VAL A 93 -8.22 -1.71 10.26
CA VAL A 93 -7.94 -3.13 9.98
C VAL A 93 -6.44 -3.35 9.75
N THR A 94 -5.78 -2.45 9.02
CA THR A 94 -4.33 -2.51 8.79
C THR A 94 -3.55 -2.46 10.11
N LEU A 95 -3.89 -1.56 11.03
CA LEU A 95 -3.26 -1.50 12.34
C LEU A 95 -3.45 -2.79 13.15
N TYR A 96 -4.62 -3.43 13.07
CA TYR A 96 -4.85 -4.70 13.74
C TYR A 96 -4.00 -5.83 13.13
N ILE A 97 -3.91 -5.90 11.81
CA ILE A 97 -3.09 -6.90 11.12
C ILE A 97 -1.61 -6.71 11.46
N GLU A 98 -1.12 -5.47 11.45
CA GLU A 98 0.26 -5.14 11.83
C GLU A 98 0.53 -5.50 13.29
N GLY A 99 -0.38 -5.15 14.21
CA GLY A 99 -0.28 -5.49 15.63
C GLY A 99 -0.21 -7.00 15.88
N ILE A 100 -1.07 -7.77 15.22
CA ILE A 100 -1.02 -9.24 15.26
C ILE A 100 0.30 -9.75 14.69
N GLY A 101 0.78 -9.18 13.58
CA GLY A 101 2.05 -9.54 12.96
C GLY A 101 3.25 -9.30 13.87
N ILE A 102 3.28 -8.16 14.57
CA ILE A 102 4.33 -7.81 15.55
C ILE A 102 4.35 -8.84 16.69
N LEU A 103 3.19 -9.16 17.26
CA LEU A 103 3.06 -10.15 18.33
C LEU A 103 3.47 -11.55 17.87
N ALA A 104 3.00 -11.98 16.71
CA ALA A 104 3.34 -13.27 16.13
C ALA A 104 4.85 -13.41 15.88
N ALA A 105 5.49 -12.38 15.30
CA ALA A 105 6.93 -12.36 15.07
C ALA A 105 7.71 -12.38 16.40
N GLY A 106 7.24 -11.65 17.41
CA GLY A 106 7.84 -11.61 18.74
C GLY A 106 7.77 -12.96 19.45
N LEU A 107 6.60 -13.62 19.43
CA LEU A 107 6.40 -14.94 20.04
C LEU A 107 7.19 -16.04 19.33
N ALA A 108 7.39 -15.93 18.01
CA ALA A 108 8.21 -16.85 17.24
C ALA A 108 9.73 -16.65 17.44
N GLY A 109 10.15 -15.68 18.27
CA GLY A 109 11.55 -15.40 18.56
C GLY A 109 12.25 -14.51 17.51
N PHE A 110 11.53 -14.01 16.49
CA PHE A 110 12.07 -13.11 15.48
C PHE A 110 12.12 -11.66 15.99
N ARG A 111 13.00 -11.40 16.97
CA ARG A 111 13.10 -10.10 17.65
C ARG A 111 13.30 -8.92 16.70
N GLU A 112 14.24 -9.03 15.77
CA GLU A 112 14.55 -7.98 14.79
C GLU A 112 13.36 -7.67 13.86
N ALA A 113 12.65 -8.71 13.39
CA ALA A 113 11.46 -8.54 12.56
C ALA A 113 10.33 -7.86 13.33
N SER A 114 10.07 -8.32 14.56
CA SER A 114 9.05 -7.74 15.44
C SER A 114 9.31 -6.26 15.74
N MET A 115 10.57 -5.91 16.06
CA MET A 115 10.97 -4.51 16.27
C MET A 115 10.85 -3.67 14.99
N THR A 116 11.26 -4.20 13.84
CA THR A 116 11.15 -3.50 12.56
C THR A 116 9.69 -3.20 12.22
N LEU A 117 8.80 -4.19 12.36
CA LEU A 117 7.36 -4.00 12.14
C LEU A 117 6.78 -2.97 13.12
N ALA A 118 7.15 -3.01 14.39
CA ALA A 118 6.68 -2.05 15.39
C ALA A 118 7.11 -0.61 15.05
N VAL A 119 8.36 -0.41 14.61
CA VAL A 119 8.84 0.91 14.17
C VAL A 119 8.06 1.40 12.94
N LEU A 120 7.81 0.53 11.96
CA LEU A 120 7.03 0.90 10.76
C LEU A 120 5.59 1.31 11.12
N THR A 121 4.92 0.56 11.99
CA THR A 121 3.57 0.90 12.49
C THR A 121 3.56 2.23 13.24
N LEU A 122 4.58 2.52 14.05
CA LEU A 122 4.72 3.81 14.73
C LEU A 122 4.93 4.97 13.75
N VAL A 123 5.79 4.77 12.74
CA VAL A 123 6.01 5.76 11.68
C VAL A 123 4.70 6.03 10.92
N GLN A 124 3.93 4.99 10.59
CA GLN A 124 2.61 5.11 9.96
C GLN A 124 1.62 5.89 10.83
N LEU A 125 1.61 5.68 12.14
CA LEU A 125 0.81 6.45 13.10
C LEU A 125 1.21 7.93 13.11
N VAL A 126 2.50 8.23 13.17
CA VAL A 126 3.01 9.62 13.15
C VAL A 126 2.61 10.33 11.87
N PHE A 127 2.77 9.68 10.70
CA PHE A 127 2.33 10.26 9.43
C PHE A 127 0.81 10.49 9.40
N ASN A 128 0.03 9.52 9.86
CA ASN A 128 -1.42 9.66 9.89
C ASN A 128 -1.88 10.80 10.81
N MET A 129 -1.28 10.93 12.00
CA MET A 129 -1.54 12.05 12.91
C MET A 129 -1.11 13.39 12.29
N GLY A 130 0.06 13.45 11.67
CA GLY A 130 0.56 14.66 11.00
C GLY A 130 -0.36 15.12 9.87
N PHE A 131 -0.80 14.20 9.01
CA PHE A 131 -1.76 14.51 7.96
C PHE A 131 -3.14 14.87 8.53
N ALA A 132 -3.64 14.16 9.53
CA ALA A 132 -4.91 14.47 10.17
C ALA A 132 -4.90 15.87 10.80
N TYR A 133 -3.82 16.24 11.47
CA TYR A 133 -3.65 17.58 12.03
C TYR A 133 -3.58 18.65 10.94
N TYR A 134 -2.73 18.45 9.92
CA TYR A 134 -2.58 19.41 8.82
C TYR A 134 -3.90 19.63 8.07
N TYR A 135 -4.61 18.56 7.73
CA TYR A 135 -5.84 18.64 6.97
C TYR A 135 -7.02 19.11 7.81
N GLY A 136 -7.11 18.74 9.10
CA GLY A 136 -8.16 19.21 10.01
C GLY A 136 -8.03 20.68 10.42
N GLN A 137 -6.86 21.30 10.23
CA GLN A 137 -6.69 22.75 10.38
C GLN A 137 -7.07 23.51 9.09
N LYS A 138 -6.93 22.85 7.93
CA LYS A 138 -7.06 23.48 6.61
C LYS A 138 -8.47 23.36 6.02
N TYR A 139 -9.21 22.31 6.39
CA TYR A 139 -10.55 21.97 5.92
C TYR A 139 -11.47 21.77 7.12
#